data_AF-A0A4Q5U0L1-F1
#
_entry.id   AF-A0A4Q5U0L1-F1
#
_cell.length_a   1.000
_cell.length_b   1.000
_cell.length_c   1.000
_cell.angle_alpha   90.00
_cell.angle_beta   90.00
_cell.angle_gamma   90.00
#
_symmetry.space_group_name_H-M   'P 1'
#
loop_
_entity.id
_entity.type
_entity.pdbx_description
1 polymer ?
#
loop_
_entity_poly.entity_id
_entity_poly.type
_entity_poly.pdbx_seq_one_letter_code
_entity_poly.pdbx_strand_id
1 'polypeptide(L)'
;MKKICITLCVLLAAAPALFSQECKLLRDTDPYTKETRISTGFLSLQGATVNVEADPKELDFFFTVSDRCFEDQSTVFIFFEGSKTRTSYRNAGSMNCDGYFHFKYRNNQSSNTVLNKLSTMKVAQFVFTDRNGKEVVVALLPDQQQAFMEATACLVKEAKTLIPVPAN
;
A
#
# COMPACT_ATOMS: atom_id res chain seq x y z
N MET A 1 -58.93 32.63 -5.87
CA MET A 1 -58.51 31.46 -6.70
C MET A 1 -57.17 31.76 -7.33
N LYS A 2 -56.21 30.82 -7.25
CA LYS A 2 -54.87 30.82 -7.91
C LYS A 2 -53.94 31.94 -7.42
N LYS A 3 -52.77 31.68 -6.82
CA LYS A 3 -51.68 30.86 -7.35
C LYS A 3 -50.86 30.24 -6.20
N ILE A 4 -50.95 28.92 -6.10
CA ILE A 4 -49.96 28.04 -5.47
C ILE A 4 -49.06 27.52 -6.60
N CYS A 5 -47.87 27.06 -6.24
CA CYS A 5 -46.93 26.26 -7.03
C CYS A 5 -45.88 27.04 -7.84
N ILE A 6 -44.65 27.07 -7.31
CA ILE A 6 -43.45 26.38 -7.87
C ILE A 6 -42.21 27.10 -7.30
N THR A 7 -41.79 26.73 -6.08
CA THR A 7 -40.47 27.11 -5.56
C THR A 7 -39.95 25.99 -4.65
N LEU A 8 -39.77 24.79 -5.18
CA LEU A 8 -39.03 23.74 -4.48
C LEU A 8 -38.49 22.69 -5.48
N CYS A 9 -37.49 23.07 -6.27
CA CYS A 9 -36.82 22.14 -7.19
C CYS A 9 -35.31 22.47 -7.34
N VAL A 10 -34.60 22.66 -6.22
CA VAL A 10 -33.13 22.83 -6.23
C VAL A 10 -32.50 22.17 -4.99
N LEU A 11 -32.74 20.88 -4.78
CA LEU A 11 -32.06 20.13 -3.69
C LEU A 11 -31.62 18.71 -4.10
N LEU A 12 -31.59 18.39 -5.40
CA LEU A 12 -31.32 17.02 -5.86
C LEU A 12 -30.27 16.97 -6.99
N ALA A 13 -29.06 17.45 -6.75
CA ALA A 13 -27.91 17.16 -7.62
C ALA A 13 -26.54 17.40 -6.97
N ALA A 14 -26.39 17.15 -5.67
CA ALA A 14 -25.04 16.94 -5.11
C ALA A 14 -24.66 15.48 -5.35
N ALA A 15 -24.46 15.11 -6.62
CA ALA A 15 -23.73 13.89 -6.93
C ALA A 15 -22.35 14.07 -6.29
N PRO A 16 -21.90 13.20 -5.37
CA PRO A 16 -20.53 13.26 -4.92
C PRO A 16 -19.67 13.10 -6.16
N ALA A 17 -18.90 14.14 -6.48
CA ALA A 17 -17.81 14.03 -7.43
C ALA A 17 -17.00 12.83 -6.95
N LEU A 18 -17.06 11.74 -7.72
CA LEU A 18 -16.13 10.64 -7.55
C LEU A 18 -14.77 11.30 -7.68
N PHE A 19 -14.08 11.46 -6.55
CA PHE A 19 -12.69 11.87 -6.53
C PHE A 19 -11.97 10.80 -7.34
N SER A 20 -11.77 11.07 -8.63
CA SER A 20 -10.74 10.42 -9.41
C SER A 20 -9.44 10.89 -8.78
N GLN A 21 -9.05 10.26 -7.68
CA GLN A 21 -7.67 10.30 -7.23
C GLN A 21 -6.88 9.68 -8.39
N GLU A 22 -6.30 10.56 -9.20
CA GLU A 22 -5.42 10.14 -10.28
C GLU A 22 -4.35 9.25 -9.66
N CYS A 23 -4.27 8.02 -10.16
CA CYS A 23 -3.28 7.06 -9.73
C CYS A 23 -1.89 7.49 -10.18
N LYS A 24 -1.25 8.38 -9.41
CA LYS A 24 0.08 8.91 -9.73
C LYS A 24 1.14 7.93 -9.27
N LEU A 25 1.27 6.83 -10.01
CA LEU A 25 2.37 5.89 -9.86
C LEU A 25 3.55 6.33 -10.72
N LEU A 26 4.75 6.22 -10.16
CA LEU A 26 5.98 6.30 -10.92
C LEU A 26 6.09 5.07 -11.80
N ARG A 27 6.51 5.24 -13.05
CA ARG A 27 6.71 4.14 -14.00
C ARG A 27 8.13 4.18 -14.52
N ASP A 28 8.78 3.04 -14.50
CA ASP A 28 10.11 2.84 -15.08
C ASP A 28 10.09 1.61 -15.99
N THR A 29 10.87 1.63 -17.06
CA THR A 29 10.98 0.51 -18.00
C THR A 29 12.44 0.21 -18.23
N ASP A 30 12.86 -0.98 -17.82
CA ASP A 30 14.26 -1.39 -17.94
C ASP A 30 14.67 -1.41 -19.43
N PRO A 31 15.75 -0.72 -19.82
CA PRO A 31 16.13 -0.61 -21.23
C PRO A 31 16.62 -1.93 -21.83
N TYR A 32 17.05 -2.90 -21.01
CA TYR A 32 17.57 -4.19 -21.44
C TYR A 32 16.51 -5.28 -21.39
N THR A 33 15.77 -5.41 -20.28
CA THR A 33 14.76 -6.47 -20.11
C THR A 33 13.39 -6.10 -20.66
N LYS A 34 13.13 -4.79 -20.87
CA LYS A 34 11.82 -4.24 -21.23
C LYS A 34 10.73 -4.51 -20.20
N GLU A 35 11.10 -4.92 -18.99
CA GLU A 35 10.15 -5.08 -17.88
C GLU A 35 9.77 -3.71 -17.33
N THR A 36 8.47 -3.45 -17.26
CA THR A 36 7.91 -2.23 -16.66
C THR A 36 7.72 -2.45 -15.17
N ARG A 37 8.21 -1.50 -14.37
CA ARG A 37 7.97 -1.42 -12.94
C ARG A 37 7.13 -0.19 -12.62
N ILE A 38 6.28 -0.32 -11.61
CA ILE A 38 5.49 0.80 -11.07
C ILE A 38 5.75 0.95 -9.58
N SER A 39 5.72 2.17 -9.07
CA SER A 39 6.01 2.50 -7.68
C SER A 39 5.10 3.60 -7.16
N THR A 40 4.77 3.57 -5.86
CA THR A 40 4.07 4.66 -5.18
C THR A 40 4.97 5.89 -4.94
N GLY A 41 6.27 5.75 -5.13
CA GLY A 41 7.27 6.61 -4.48
C GLY A 41 7.32 6.36 -2.97
N PHE A 42 8.23 7.08 -2.31
CA PHE A 42 8.39 6.98 -0.85
C PHE A 42 7.29 7.75 -0.11
N LEU A 43 6.47 7.02 0.64
CA LEU A 43 5.53 7.55 1.61
C LEU A 43 6.23 7.70 2.96
N SER A 44 6.15 8.89 3.55
CA SER A 44 6.71 9.15 4.88
C SER A 44 5.74 8.72 5.98
N LEU A 45 6.20 7.86 6.89
CA LEU A 45 5.50 7.40 8.09
C LEU A 45 6.20 7.98 9.33
N GLN A 46 5.63 7.79 10.53
CA GLN A 46 6.33 8.19 11.76
C GLN A 46 7.55 7.29 12.01
N GLY A 47 8.74 7.82 11.76
CA GLY A 47 10.00 7.11 12.02
C GLY A 47 10.35 6.03 11.00
N ALA A 48 9.65 6.00 9.86
CA ALA A 48 9.96 5.11 8.74
C ALA A 48 9.51 5.72 7.41
N THR A 49 10.03 5.18 6.31
CA THR A 49 9.49 5.41 4.97
C THR A 49 9.08 4.10 4.36
N VAL A 50 8.03 4.10 3.53
CA VAL A 50 7.63 2.93 2.74
C VAL A 50 7.52 3.29 1.27
N ASN A 51 8.04 2.42 0.42
CA ASN A 51 7.80 2.44 -1.02
C ASN A 51 7.16 1.11 -1.39
N VAL A 52 6.03 1.16 -2.08
CA VAL A 52 5.40 -0.04 -2.63
C VAL A 52 5.72 -0.06 -4.10
N GLU A 53 6.30 -1.15 -4.57
CA GLU A 53 6.67 -1.36 -5.96
C GLU A 53 6.00 -2.61 -6.50
N ALA A 54 5.76 -2.64 -7.81
CA ALA A 54 5.27 -3.81 -8.49
C ALA A 54 5.93 -3.98 -9.86
N ASP A 55 6.17 -5.24 -10.19
CA ASP A 55 6.56 -5.70 -11.52
C ASP A 55 5.59 -6.81 -11.98
N PRO A 56 5.76 -7.41 -13.16
CA PRO A 56 4.90 -8.49 -13.63
C PRO A 56 4.81 -9.74 -12.72
N LYS A 57 5.78 -9.94 -11.81
CA LYS A 57 5.97 -11.15 -11.00
C LYS A 57 5.62 -10.92 -9.54
N GLU A 58 5.94 -9.76 -8.98
CA GLU A 58 5.81 -9.47 -7.55
C GLU A 58 5.42 -8.03 -7.24
N LEU A 59 4.88 -7.85 -6.04
CA LEU A 59 4.72 -6.58 -5.35
C LEU A 59 5.66 -6.60 -4.14
N ASP A 60 6.47 -5.57 -3.97
CA ASP A 60 7.42 -5.41 -2.87
C ASP A 60 7.03 -4.21 -2.01
N PHE A 61 6.87 -4.45 -0.70
CA PHE A 61 6.69 -3.40 0.28
C PHE A 61 8.04 -3.16 0.96
N PHE A 62 8.74 -2.13 0.50
CA PHE A 62 10.05 -1.76 0.98
C PHE A 62 9.96 -0.70 2.06
N PHE A 63 10.40 -1.03 3.27
CA PHE A 63 10.48 -0.11 4.40
C PHE A 63 11.93 0.27 4.71
N THR A 64 12.12 1.51 5.11
CA THR A 64 13.33 1.99 5.76
C THR A 64 12.97 2.46 7.17
N VAL A 65 13.53 1.81 8.19
CA VAL A 65 13.33 2.12 9.61
C VAL A 65 14.69 2.45 10.22
N SER A 66 14.94 3.71 10.55
CA SER A 66 16.25 4.19 10.99
C SER A 66 16.79 3.45 12.22
N ASP A 67 18.11 3.30 12.29
CA ASP A 67 18.85 2.73 13.43
C ASP A 67 18.42 1.31 13.82
N ARG A 68 18.12 0.47 12.82
CA ARG A 68 17.73 -0.93 13.01
C ARG A 68 18.50 -1.86 12.09
N CYS A 69 18.80 -3.04 12.60
CA CYS A 69 19.31 -4.15 11.79
C CYS A 69 18.23 -5.21 11.65
N PHE A 70 17.92 -5.57 10.41
CA PHE A 70 16.98 -6.63 10.09
C PHE A 70 17.71 -7.81 9.47
N GLU A 71 17.25 -9.01 9.80
CA GLU A 71 17.68 -10.28 9.23
C GLU A 71 16.46 -11.04 8.69
N ASP A 72 16.65 -12.24 8.16
CA ASP A 72 15.58 -13.09 7.60
C ASP A 72 14.53 -13.52 8.64
N GLN A 73 14.93 -13.63 9.92
CA GLN A 73 14.03 -13.93 11.05
C GLN A 73 13.33 -12.69 11.61
N SER A 74 13.74 -11.48 11.22
CA SER A 74 13.03 -10.27 11.58
C SER A 74 11.60 -10.29 11.05
N THR A 75 10.67 -9.74 11.82
CA THR A 75 9.24 -9.77 11.47
C THR A 75 8.61 -8.40 11.52
N VAL A 76 7.50 -8.22 10.79
CA VAL A 76 6.61 -7.08 10.95
C VAL A 76 5.20 -7.57 11.23
N PHE A 77 4.57 -7.02 12.26
CA PHE A 77 3.14 -7.18 12.53
C PHE A 77 2.38 -5.93 12.06
N ILE A 78 1.35 -6.16 11.25
CA ILE A 78 0.48 -5.12 10.70
C ILE A 78 -0.83 -5.12 11.46
N PHE A 79 -1.15 -4.00 12.10
CA PHE A 79 -2.39 -3.80 12.83
C PHE A 79 -3.32 -2.89 12.04
N PHE A 80 -4.53 -3.35 11.78
CA PHE A 80 -5.53 -2.58 11.03
C PHE A 80 -6.45 -1.82 11.98
N GLU A 81 -6.86 -0.63 11.59
CA GLU A 81 -7.81 0.18 12.35
C GLU A 81 -9.11 -0.60 12.60
N GLY A 82 -9.59 -0.56 13.84
CA GLY A 82 -10.83 -1.26 14.24
C GLY A 82 -10.77 -2.79 14.22
N SER A 83 -9.63 -3.41 13.89
CA SER A 83 -9.49 -4.86 13.81
C SER A 83 -8.68 -5.44 14.96
N LYS A 84 -9.18 -6.51 15.58
CA LYS A 84 -8.40 -7.32 16.53
C LYS A 84 -7.43 -8.29 15.83
N THR A 85 -7.55 -8.42 14.51
CA THR A 85 -6.71 -9.34 13.72
C THR A 85 -5.50 -8.59 13.15
N ARG A 86 -4.31 -9.11 13.42
CA ARG A 86 -3.04 -8.66 12.86
C ARG A 86 -2.53 -9.67 11.84
N THR A 87 -1.74 -9.20 10.87
CA THR A 87 -0.98 -10.10 9.99
C THR A 87 0.50 -9.94 10.25
N SER A 88 1.27 -11.02 10.11
CA SER A 88 2.71 -11.01 10.28
C SER A 88 3.45 -11.38 8.99
N TYR A 89 4.55 -10.71 8.72
CA TYR A 89 5.48 -11.05 7.64
C TYR A 89 6.90 -11.21 8.18
N ARG A 90 7.68 -12.07 7.54
CA ARG A 90 9.14 -12.13 7.73
C ARG A 90 9.81 -11.24 6.70
N ASN A 91 10.99 -10.75 7.05
CA ASN A 91 11.81 -9.99 6.12
C ASN A 91 12.18 -10.86 4.91
N ALA A 92 11.87 -10.37 3.71
CA ALA A 92 12.26 -10.98 2.45
C ALA A 92 13.59 -10.41 1.91
N GLY A 93 14.16 -9.40 2.59
CA GLY A 93 15.42 -8.78 2.24
C GLY A 93 16.64 -9.52 2.79
N SER A 94 17.82 -9.06 2.39
CA SER A 94 19.08 -9.52 2.98
C SER A 94 19.32 -8.91 4.36
N MET A 95 20.15 -9.56 5.17
CA MET A 95 20.60 -9.00 6.42
C MET A 95 21.27 -7.64 6.18
N ASN A 96 20.83 -6.62 6.90
CA ASN A 96 21.35 -5.27 6.77
C ASN A 96 21.22 -4.52 8.11
N CYS A 97 21.98 -3.44 8.25
CA CYS A 97 21.91 -2.52 9.38
C CYS A 97 21.52 -1.09 8.98
N ASP A 98 21.00 -0.95 7.76
CA ASP A 98 20.51 0.32 7.19
C ASP A 98 19.01 0.50 7.41
N GLY A 99 18.36 -0.45 8.11
CA GLY A 99 16.93 -0.38 8.43
C GLY A 99 16.01 -0.90 7.32
N TYR A 100 16.52 -1.66 6.35
CA TYR A 100 15.75 -2.16 5.22
C TYR A 100 14.95 -3.40 5.59
N PHE A 101 13.63 -3.34 5.38
CA PHE A 101 12.73 -4.45 5.58
C PHE A 101 11.83 -4.61 4.36
N HIS A 102 11.70 -5.84 3.88
CA HIS A 102 10.85 -6.16 2.74
C HIS A 102 9.81 -7.19 3.13
N PHE A 103 8.60 -7.07 2.61
CA PHE A 103 7.74 -8.22 2.42
C PHE A 103 7.09 -8.17 1.04
N LYS A 104 6.96 -9.34 0.43
CA LYS A 104 6.59 -9.47 -0.97
C LYS A 104 5.31 -10.28 -1.15
N TYR A 105 4.55 -9.93 -2.18
CA TYR A 105 3.46 -10.75 -2.69
C TYR A 105 3.72 -11.11 -4.14
N ARG A 106 3.30 -12.30 -4.55
CA ARG A 106 3.26 -12.64 -5.97
C ARG A 106 2.19 -11.80 -6.66
N ASN A 107 2.53 -11.21 -7.80
CA ASN A 107 1.59 -10.52 -8.67
C ASN A 107 0.76 -11.57 -9.42
N ASN A 108 -0.52 -11.67 -9.09
CA ASN A 108 -1.47 -12.60 -9.67
C ASN A 108 -2.75 -11.84 -10.05
N GLN A 109 -3.50 -12.38 -11.01
CA GLN A 109 -4.78 -11.78 -11.45
C GLN A 109 -5.78 -11.65 -10.29
N SER A 110 -5.82 -12.65 -9.40
CA SER A 110 -6.51 -12.57 -8.12
C SER A 110 -5.57 -12.08 -7.02
N SER A 111 -6.00 -11.06 -6.29
CA SER A 111 -5.24 -10.53 -5.16
C SER A 111 -5.35 -11.46 -3.96
N ASN A 112 -4.25 -11.63 -3.22
CA ASN A 112 -4.25 -12.32 -1.93
C ASN A 112 -5.18 -11.61 -0.93
N THR A 113 -5.84 -12.36 -0.04
CA THR A 113 -6.76 -11.82 0.97
C THR A 113 -6.13 -10.71 1.82
N VAL A 114 -4.88 -10.86 2.25
CA VAL A 114 -4.21 -9.82 3.06
C VAL A 114 -3.81 -8.63 2.21
N LEU A 115 -3.35 -8.86 0.98
CA LEU A 115 -3.06 -7.76 0.05
C LEU A 115 -4.32 -6.92 -0.22
N ASN A 116 -5.48 -7.57 -0.38
CA ASN A 116 -6.77 -6.89 -0.46
C ASN A 116 -7.05 -6.09 0.82
N LYS A 117 -6.77 -6.66 1.99
CA LYS A 117 -6.91 -5.96 3.28
C LYS A 117 -6.03 -4.71 3.35
N LEU A 118 -4.78 -4.77 2.89
CA LEU A 118 -3.88 -3.62 2.82
C LEU A 118 -4.39 -2.52 1.88
N SER A 119 -5.08 -2.90 0.80
CA SER A 119 -5.70 -1.95 -0.15
C SER A 119 -7.07 -1.42 0.26
N THR A 120 -7.71 -1.96 1.30
CA THR A 120 -9.12 -1.64 1.64
C THR A 120 -9.33 -1.24 3.09
N MET A 121 -8.37 -1.50 3.96
CA MET A 121 -8.42 -1.16 5.37
C MET A 121 -7.23 -0.29 5.75
N LYS A 122 -7.50 0.71 6.58
CA LYS A 122 -6.48 1.55 7.19
C LYS A 122 -5.57 0.74 8.10
N VAL A 123 -4.27 0.94 7.97
CA VAL A 123 -3.27 0.37 8.86
C VAL A 123 -3.00 1.34 9.99
N ALA A 124 -3.23 0.95 11.24
CA ALA A 124 -2.98 1.79 12.40
C ALA A 124 -1.49 1.86 12.75
N GLN A 125 -0.80 0.72 12.69
CA GLN A 125 0.63 0.65 12.99
C GLN A 125 1.30 -0.58 12.38
N PHE A 126 2.60 -0.44 12.15
CA PHE A 126 3.52 -1.55 11.90
C PHE A 126 4.40 -1.75 13.12
N VAL A 127 4.57 -2.99 13.56
CA VAL A 127 5.48 -3.35 14.66
C VAL A 127 6.55 -4.26 14.12
N PHE A 128 7.76 -3.72 13.94
CA PHE A 128 8.90 -4.49 13.46
C PHE A 128 9.67 -5.08 14.63
N THR A 129 10.18 -6.29 14.47
CA THR A 129 11.11 -6.94 15.39
C THR A 129 12.48 -7.00 14.73
N ASP A 130 13.47 -6.36 15.35
CA ASP A 130 14.86 -6.36 14.86
C ASP A 130 15.59 -7.69 15.12
N ARG A 131 16.85 -7.81 14.67
CA ARG A 131 17.70 -9.00 14.91
C ARG A 131 17.91 -9.36 16.38
N ASN A 132 17.71 -8.42 17.31
CA ASN A 132 17.89 -8.63 18.73
C ASN A 132 16.56 -8.95 19.43
N GLY A 133 15.47 -9.11 18.67
CA GLY A 133 14.13 -9.31 19.22
C GLY A 133 13.49 -8.03 19.76
N LYS A 134 14.08 -6.86 19.51
CA LYS A 134 13.53 -5.58 19.99
C LYS A 134 12.47 -5.07 19.03
N GLU A 135 11.32 -4.70 19.60
CA GLU A 135 10.23 -4.12 18.84
C GLU A 135 10.42 -2.62 18.57
N VAL A 136 10.04 -2.19 17.37
CA VAL A 136 9.88 -0.78 16.99
C VAL A 136 8.50 -0.58 16.38
N VAL A 137 7.77 0.38 16.94
CA VAL A 137 6.42 0.73 16.52
C VAL A 137 6.48 1.92 15.59
N VAL A 138 5.96 1.75 14.38
CA VAL A 138 5.71 2.79 13.39
C VAL A 138 4.20 3.02 13.36
N ALA A 139 3.73 4.01 14.12
CA ALA A 139 2.33 4.38 14.17
C ALA A 139 1.99 5.33 13.01
N LEU A 140 0.84 5.13 12.37
CA LEU A 140 0.40 5.96 11.26
C LEU A 140 -0.60 6.99 11.75
N LEU A 141 -0.36 8.26 11.42
CA LEU A 141 -1.34 9.33 11.59
C LEU A 141 -2.53 9.15 10.65
N PRO A 142 -3.73 9.67 10.97
CA PRO A 142 -4.93 9.44 10.17
C PRO A 142 -4.80 9.74 8.67
N ASP A 143 -4.03 10.78 8.31
CA ASP A 143 -3.69 11.14 6.93
C ASP A 143 -2.74 10.12 6.28
N GLN A 144 -1.72 9.65 7.00
CA GLN A 144 -0.81 8.59 6.55
C GLN A 144 -1.54 7.25 6.37
N GLN A 145 -2.50 6.92 7.22
CA GLN A 145 -3.32 5.71 7.09
C GLN A 145 -4.12 5.72 5.79
N GLN A 146 -4.76 6.86 5.48
CA GLN A 146 -5.50 7.05 4.25
C GLN A 146 -4.58 6.99 3.03
N ALA A 147 -3.47 7.74 3.06
CA ALA A 147 -2.53 7.81 1.95
C ALA A 147 -1.91 6.44 1.65
N PHE A 148 -1.51 5.68 2.68
CA PHE A 148 -0.97 4.33 2.50
C PHE A 148 -1.99 3.37 1.90
N MET A 149 -3.23 3.39 2.40
CA MET A 149 -4.32 2.54 1.89
C MET A 149 -4.64 2.87 0.42
N GLU A 150 -4.79 4.15 0.10
CA GLU A 150 -5.10 4.62 -1.26
C GLU A 150 -3.96 4.29 -2.23
N ALA A 151 -2.72 4.60 -1.87
CA ALA A 151 -1.55 4.30 -2.69
C ALA A 151 -1.42 2.79 -2.95
N THR A 152 -1.63 1.97 -1.91
CA THR A 152 -1.62 0.51 -2.03
C THR A 152 -2.76 0.02 -2.94
N ALA A 153 -3.98 0.55 -2.78
CA ALA A 153 -5.11 0.19 -3.64
C ALA A 153 -4.84 0.53 -5.11
N CYS A 154 -4.26 1.70 -5.34
CA CYS A 154 -3.83 2.17 -6.64
C CYS A 154 -2.84 1.20 -7.29
N LEU A 155 -1.76 0.91 -6.56
CA LEU A 155 -0.69 0.06 -7.05
C LEU A 155 -1.17 -1.37 -7.28
N VAL A 156 -1.95 -1.95 -6.37
CA VAL A 156 -2.49 -3.33 -6.54
C VAL A 156 -3.38 -3.43 -7.77
N LYS A 157 -4.17 -2.38 -8.07
CA LYS A 157 -5.01 -2.35 -9.28
C LYS A 157 -4.15 -2.27 -10.54
N GLU A 158 -3.21 -1.34 -10.59
CA GLU A 158 -2.35 -1.12 -11.76
C GLU A 158 -1.36 -2.27 -11.98
N ALA A 159 -0.86 -2.90 -10.92
CA ALA A 159 0.09 -4.02 -10.97
C ALA A 159 -0.46 -5.20 -11.79
N LYS A 160 -1.76 -5.45 -11.75
CA LYS A 160 -2.40 -6.53 -12.54
C LYS A 160 -2.30 -6.32 -14.05
N THR A 161 -2.21 -5.06 -14.48
CA THR A 161 -2.03 -4.72 -15.90
C THR A 161 -0.64 -5.07 -16.42
N LEU A 162 0.33 -5.30 -15.53
CA LEU A 162 1.70 -5.69 -15.86
C LEU A 162 1.84 -7.19 -16.12
N ILE A 163 0.85 -8.01 -15.71
CA ILE A 163 0.90 -9.45 -15.88
C ILE A 163 0.76 -9.77 -17.38
N PRO A 164 1.74 -10.45 -18.02
CA PRO A 164 1.65 -10.81 -19.42
C PRO A 164 0.44 -11.73 -19.62
N VAL A 165 -0.40 -11.41 -20.61
CA VAL A 165 -1.44 -12.33 -21.05
C VAL A 165 -0.73 -13.50 -21.75
N PRO A 166 -0.95 -14.77 -21.35
CA PRO A 166 -0.39 -15.88 -22.08
C PRO A 166 -0.86 -15.81 -23.54
N ALA A 167 0.08 -15.84 -24.48
CA ALA A 167 -0.24 -15.96 -25.89
C ALA A 167 -0.91 -17.32 -26.11
N ASN A 168 -2.17 -17.30 -26.53
CA ASN A 168 -2.91 -18.51 -26.94
C ASN A 168 -2.37 -19.06 -28.25
#